data_AF-X0Z249-F1
#
_entry.id   AF-X0Z249-F1
#
_cell.length_a   1.000
_cell.length_b   1.000
_cell.length_c   1.000
_cell.angle_alpha   90.00
_cell.angle_beta   90.00
_cell.angle_gamma   90.00
#
_symmetry.space_group_name_H-M   'P 1'
#
loop_
_entity.id
_entity.type
_entity.pdbx_description
1 polymer ?
#
loop_
_entity_poly.entity_id
_entity_poly.type
_entity_poly.pdbx_seq_one_letter_code
_entity_poly.pdbx_strand_id
1 'polypeptide(L)' 'RQVVMNLVSNSIKFTHTGNVNVRISSRSNSYRSGQAMIHLTVEDEGIGMDEETQQRVFEAFTQADASTTRE' A
#
# COMPACT_ATOMS: atom_id res chain seq x y z
N ARG A 1 0.13 9.69 -6.67
CA ARG A 1 -0.69 8.75 -7.47
C ARG A 1 -0.11 7.33 -7.46
N GLN A 2 1.15 7.12 -7.84
CA GLN A 2 1.74 5.77 -7.97
C GLN A 2 1.72 4.95 -6.66
N VAL A 3 2.01 5.57 -5.51
CA VAL A 3 1.97 4.87 -4.21
C VAL A 3 0.62 4.21 -3.95
N VAL A 4 -0.47 4.97 -4.03
CA VAL A 4 -1.83 4.45 -3.78
C VAL A 4 -2.19 3.35 -4.77
N MET A 5 -1.89 3.54 -6.06
CA MET A 5 -2.14 2.53 -7.07
C MET A 5 -1.36 1.24 -6.81
N ASN A 6 -0.10 1.33 -6.38
CA ASN A 6 0.71 0.16 -6.06
C ASN A 6 0.15 -0.59 -4.85
N LEU A 7 -0.22 0.13 -3.79
CA LEU A 7 -0.84 -0.49 -2.61
C LEU A 7 -2.16 -1.18 -2.97
N VAL A 8 -3.07 -0.49 -3.66
CA VAL A 8 -4.37 -1.05 -4.05
C VAL A 8 -4.22 -2.23 -5.01
N SER A 9 -3.33 -2.13 -5.99
CA SER A 9 -3.11 -3.24 -6.94
C SER A 9 -2.49 -4.46 -6.27
N ASN A 10 -1.58 -4.27 -5.31
CA ASN A 10 -1.06 -5.37 -4.51
C ASN A 10 -2.17 -6.02 -3.67
N SER A 11 -2.97 -5.22 -2.96
CA SER A 11 -4.09 -5.73 -2.17
C SER A 11 -5.10 -6.53 -3.02
N ILE A 12 -5.46 -6.05 -4.21
CA ILE A 12 -6.32 -6.80 -5.15
C ILE A 12 -5.65 -8.08 -5.63
N LYS A 13 -4.35 -8.02 -5.98
CA LYS A 13 -3.59 -9.17 -6.48
C LYS A 13 -3.56 -10.32 -5.46
N PHE A 14 -3.49 -10.01 -4.17
CA PHE A 14 -3.29 -11.00 -3.11
C PHE A 14 -4.56 -11.35 -2.33
N THR A 15 -5.68 -10.65 -2.58
CA THR A 15 -7.00 -10.94 -1.99
C THR A 15 -7.90 -11.63 -3.01
N HIS A 16 -7.92 -12.96 -2.99
CA HIS A 16 -8.74 -13.76 -3.90
C HIS A 16 -10.22 -13.76 -3.51
N THR A 17 -10.49 -13.70 -2.21
CA THR A 17 -11.83 -13.65 -1.61
C THR A 17 -11.80 -12.71 -0.43
N GLY A 18 -12.88 -11.96 -0.22
CA GLY A 18 -12.94 -10.94 0.83
C GLY A 18 -12.91 -9.54 0.23
N ASN A 19 -12.46 -8.57 1.03
CA ASN A 19 -12.59 -7.15 0.72
C ASN A 19 -11.24 -6.43 0.72
N VAL A 20 -11.14 -5.39 -0.12
CA VAL A 20 -10.08 -4.39 -0.05
C VAL A 20 -10.72 -3.06 0.31
N ASN A 21 -10.35 -2.51 1.47
CA ASN A 21 -10.90 -1.29 2.03
C ASN A 21 -9.90 -0.14 1.88
N VAL A 22 -10.34 0.97 1.27
CA VAL A 22 -9.55 2.20 1.18
C VAL A 22 -10.22 3.29 2.00
N ARG A 23 -9.50 3.86 2.97
CA ARG A 23 -10.01 4.90 3.86
C ARG A 23 -9.11 6.12 3.84
N ILE A 24 -9.72 7.30 3.89
CA ILE A 24 -9.03 8.58 4.01
C ILE A 24 -9.54 9.27 5.26
N SER A 25 -8.64 9.73 6.11
CA SER A 25 -8.95 10.54 7.28
C SER A 25 -8.01 11.72 7.37
N SER A 26 -8.46 12.83 7.93
CA SER A 26 -7.60 13.96 8.27
C SER A 26 -7.34 13.96 9.77
N ARG A 27 -6.08 14.08 10.18
CA ARG A 27 -5.75 14.44 11.55
C ARG A 27 -5.46 15.95 11.58
N SER A 28 -6.17 16.67 12.45
CA SER A 28 -5.80 18.05 12.78
C SER A 28 -4.47 17.98 13.52
N ASN A 29 -3.37 18.21 12.81
CA ASN A 29 -2.08 18.20 13.45
C ASN A 29 -1.94 19.54 14.17
N SER A 30 -2.12 19.54 15.49
CA SER A 30 -2.01 20.73 16.35
C SER A 30 -0.61 21.36 16.37
N TYR A 31 0.36 20.76 15.67
CA TYR A 31 1.77 21.16 15.69
C TYR A 31 2.15 22.23 14.65
N ARG A 32 1.34 22.49 13.61
CA ARG A 32 1.54 23.60 12.67
C ARG A 32 0.20 24.20 12.25
N SER A 33 -0.06 25.44 12.67
CA SER A 33 -1.28 26.14 12.27
C SER A 33 -1.38 26.19 10.74
N GLY A 34 -2.54 25.79 10.20
CA GLY A 34 -2.84 25.85 8.77
C GLY A 34 -2.46 24.62 7.92
N GLN A 35 -1.95 23.52 8.49
CA GLN A 35 -1.69 22.28 7.74
C GLN A 35 -2.52 21.10 8.24
N ALA A 36 -3.25 20.45 7.33
CA ALA A 36 -3.95 19.20 7.59
C ALA A 36 -3.07 18.01 7.22
N MET A 37 -2.97 17.02 8.12
CA MET A 37 -2.32 15.75 7.82
C MET A 37 -3.36 14.77 7.29
N ILE A 38 -3.15 14.22 6.11
CA ILE A 38 -4.03 13.21 5.52
C ILE A 38 -3.44 11.83 5.76
N HIS A 39 -4.23 10.95 6.36
CA HIS A 39 -3.96 9.53 6.50
C HIS A 39 -4.77 8.76 5.46
N LEU A 40 -4.07 8.06 4.59
CA LEU A 40 -4.66 7.11 3.65
C LEU A 40 -4.29 5.70 4.12
N THR A 41 -5.30 4.84 4.24
CA THR A 41 -5.15 3.44 4.65
C THR A 41 -5.71 2.54 3.56
N VAL A 42 -4.95 1.51 3.20
CA VAL A 42 -5.41 0.38 2.38
C VAL A 42 -5.31 -0.85 3.28
N GLU A 43 -6.41 -1.59 3.40
CA GLU A 43 -6.54 -2.78 4.24
C GLU A 43 -7.17 -3.89 3.39
N ASP A 44 -6.64 -5.10 3.48
CA ASP A 44 -7.12 -6.24 2.71
C ASP A 44 -7.16 -7.52 3.54
N GLU A 45 -7.94 -8.49 3.04
CA GLU A 45 -8.17 -9.80 3.68
C GLU A 45 -7.42 -10.92 2.94
N GLY A 46 -6.32 -10.58 2.25
CA GLY A 46 -5.54 -11.51 1.46
C GLY A 46 -4.69 -12.49 2.29
N ILE A 47 -3.76 -13.17 1.61
CA ILE A 47 -2.88 -14.19 2.20
C ILE A 47 -1.96 -13.68 3.33
N GLY A 48 -1.88 -12.36 3.53
CA GLY A 48 -0.99 -11.73 4.50
C GLY A 48 0.49 -11.79 4.11
N MET A 49 1.35 -11.47 5.06
CA MET A 49 2.81 -11.54 4.94
C MET A 49 3.38 -12.10 6.23
N ASP A 50 4.39 -12.97 6.14
CA ASP A 50 5.20 -13.35 7.28
C ASP A 50 6.10 -12.19 7.75
N GLU A 51 6.69 -12.33 8.93
CA GLU A 51 7.51 -11.27 9.54
C GLU A 51 8.72 -10.89 8.68
N GLU A 52 9.37 -11.85 8.03
CA GLU A 52 10.52 -11.60 7.16
C GLU A 52 10.13 -10.78 5.92
N THR A 53 8.99 -11.09 5.32
CA THR A 53 8.46 -10.35 4.17
C THR A 53 8.03 -8.95 4.59
N GLN A 54 7.36 -8.79 5.74
CA GLN A 54 6.96 -7.47 6.26
C GLN A 54 8.15 -6.53 6.47
N GLN A 55 9.29 -7.04 6.93
CA GLN A 55 10.50 -6.24 7.14
C GLN A 55 11.10 -5.73 5.82
N ARG A 56 10.99 -6.50 4.74
CA ARG A 56 11.61 -6.19 3.45
C ARG A 56 10.69 -5.54 2.42
N VAL A 57 9.37 -5.53 2.63
CA VAL A 57 8.38 -5.07 1.62
C VAL A 57 8.59 -3.61 1.18
N PHE A 58 9.27 -2.80 1.99
CA PHE A 58 9.60 -1.41 1.69
C PHE A 58 11.05 -1.18 1.24
N GLU A 59 11.85 -2.23 1.12
CA GLU A 59 13.16 -2.14 0.48
C GLU A 59 12.99 -1.82 -1.01
N ALA A 60 14.00 -1.16 -1.59
CA ALA A 60 13.97 -0.82 -3.00
C ALA A 60 13.87 -2.11 -3.82
N PHE A 61 12.74 -2.26 -4.53
CA PHE A 61 12.55 -3.40 -5.41
C PHE A 61 13.57 -3.31 -6.56
N THR A 62 14.53 -4.21 -6.56
CA THR A 62 15.44 -4.36 -7.70
C THR A 62 14.83 -5.40 -8.61
N GLN A 63 14.19 -4.95 -9.69
CA GLN A 63 13.64 -5.88 -10.67
C GLN A 63 14.81 -6.53 -11.41
N ALA A 64 15.17 -7.76 -11.01
CA ALA A 64 16.04 -8.60 -11.80
C ALA A 64 15.28 -9.03 -13.07
N ASP A 65 15.85 -8.69 -14.22
CA ASP A 65 15.39 -8.91 -15.58
C ASP A 65 14.16 -8.12 -16.09
N ALA A 66 14.46 -7.23 -17.04
CA ALA A 66 13.55 -6.39 -17.80
C ALA A 66 12.79 -7.14 -18.93
N SER A 67 12.53 -8.44 -18.78
CA SER A 67 12.04 -9.30 -19.89
C SER A 67 10.61 -9.80 -19.75
N THR A 68 9.84 -9.36 -18.76
CA THR A 68 8.41 -9.68 -18.67
C THR A 68 7.56 -8.43 -18.82
N THR A 69 7.35 -8.05 -20.08
CA THR A 69 6.32 -7.12 -20.53
C THR A 69 4.96 -7.54 -19.94
N ARG A 70 4.35 -6.67 -19.14
CA ARG A 70 2.95 -6.79 -18.73
C ARG A 70 2.06 -6.25 -19.86
N GLU A 71 1.22 -7.11 -20.44
CA GLU A 71 0.01 -6.69 -21.17
C GLU A 71 -1.09 -6.25 -20.20
#